data_AF-A0A1S3CWA4-F1
#
_entry.id   AF-A0A1S3CWA4-F1
#
_cell.length_a   1.000
_cell.length_b   1.000
_cell.length_c   1.000
_cell.angle_alpha   90.00
_cell.angle_beta   90.00
_cell.angle_gamma   90.00
#
_symmetry.space_group_name_H-M   'P 1'
#
loop_
_entity.id
_entity.type
_entity.pdbx_description
1 polymer ?
#
loop_
_entity_poly.entity_id
_entity_poly.type
_entity_poly.pdbx_seq_one_letter_code
_entity_poly.pdbx_strand_id
1 'polypeptide(L)'
;MVVSEVRARELLRIRGTTPVVHLGAEFESAPGVDLKVVLRQRTIDMWQEEWSASHTGKTTRLFLPRVQTRLELDLPLNRLITRTLTGHFQDCGDYRKRILTLVGEDGLCEHCGVLDDTVHRIQTCPRYEEKRNDAMLALGLTVGGEIPLDQIPLNGVAWKLLAEFSRPLASHD
;
A
#
# COMPACT_ATOMS: atom_id res chain seq x y z
N MET A 1 11.08 -23.96 -15.44
CA MET A 1 10.02 -22.94 -15.42
C MET A 1 10.61 -21.65 -15.97
N VAL A 2 10.44 -21.44 -17.28
CA VAL A 2 11.15 -20.44 -18.10
C VAL A 2 10.23 -19.23 -18.23
N VAL A 3 10.44 -18.18 -17.43
CA VAL A 3 9.67 -16.92 -17.54
C VAL A 3 10.55 -15.66 -17.38
N SER A 4 11.87 -15.77 -17.28
CA SER A 4 12.73 -14.60 -17.00
C SER A 4 13.37 -13.96 -18.24
N GLU A 5 13.53 -14.67 -19.35
CA GLU A 5 14.30 -14.15 -20.50
C GLU A 5 13.45 -13.48 -21.59
N VAL A 6 12.21 -13.94 -21.78
CA VAL A 6 11.33 -13.46 -22.86
C VAL A 6 10.87 -12.02 -22.61
N ARG A 7 10.62 -11.63 -21.35
CA ARG A 7 10.16 -10.28 -21.02
C ARG A 7 11.23 -9.19 -21.13
N ALA A 8 12.50 -9.52 -20.88
CA ALA A 8 13.59 -8.55 -21.03
C ALA A 8 13.81 -8.16 -22.50
N ARG A 9 13.64 -9.11 -23.43
CA ARG A 9 13.68 -8.87 -24.88
C ARG A 9 12.48 -8.06 -25.38
N GLU A 10 11.29 -8.31 -24.83
CA GLU A 10 10.06 -7.60 -25.20
C GLU A 10 10.07 -6.12 -24.75
N LEU A 11 10.74 -5.77 -23.64
CA LEU A 11 10.77 -4.40 -23.14
C LEU A 11 11.68 -3.45 -23.96
N LEU A 12 12.56 -3.99 -24.80
CA LEU A 12 13.37 -3.20 -25.74
C LEU A 12 12.66 -2.95 -27.08
N ARG A 13 11.42 -3.42 -27.25
CA ARG A 13 10.57 -3.19 -28.43
C ARG A 13 9.88 -1.81 -28.46
N ILE A 14 10.17 -0.93 -27.50
CA ILE A 14 9.60 0.43 -27.44
C ILE A 14 10.46 1.38 -28.28
N ARG A 15 10.22 1.33 -29.59
CA ARG A 15 10.44 2.31 -30.68
C ARG A 15 11.08 1.64 -31.90
N GLY A 16 10.25 1.36 -32.90
CA GLY A 16 10.75 1.04 -34.24
C GLY A 16 9.72 0.34 -35.11
N THR A 17 8.99 1.11 -35.91
CA THR A 17 8.43 0.68 -37.19
C THR A 17 9.57 0.26 -38.14
N THR A 18 10.18 -0.90 -37.92
CA THR A 18 11.19 -1.45 -38.85
C THR A 18 11.27 -2.98 -38.70
N PRO A 19 11.38 -3.75 -39.79
CA PRO A 19 11.46 -5.20 -39.72
C PRO A 19 12.76 -5.62 -39.01
N VAL A 20 12.66 -6.65 -38.18
CA VAL A 20 13.79 -7.26 -37.46
C VAL A 20 14.80 -7.79 -38.49
N VAL A 21 15.96 -7.15 -38.59
CA VAL A 21 17.13 -7.71 -39.24
C VAL A 21 18.29 -7.75 -38.23
N HIS A 22 18.93 -8.92 -38.23
CA HIS A 22 20.21 -9.29 -37.61
C HIS A 22 20.23 -9.78 -36.14
N LEU A 23 20.12 -11.11 -36.06
CA LEU A 23 21.07 -11.98 -35.36
C LEU A 23 22.50 -11.41 -35.45
N GLY A 24 23.11 -11.04 -34.33
CA GLY A 24 24.56 -10.77 -34.26
C GLY A 24 25.04 -9.44 -33.69
N ALA A 25 24.16 -8.55 -33.19
CA ALA A 25 24.65 -7.34 -32.51
C ALA A 25 25.16 -7.68 -31.10
N GLU A 26 26.48 -7.67 -30.91
CA GLU A 26 27.08 -7.60 -29.58
C GLU A 26 26.56 -6.35 -28.88
N PHE A 27 25.96 -6.53 -27.70
CA PHE A 27 25.42 -5.44 -26.91
C PHE A 27 26.60 -4.66 -26.32
N GLU A 28 27.08 -3.65 -27.05
CA GLU A 28 28.02 -2.69 -26.49
C GLU A 28 27.25 -1.81 -25.49
N SER A 29 27.47 -2.07 -24.20
CA SER A 29 27.02 -1.15 -23.16
C SER A 29 27.68 0.21 -23.38
N ALA A 30 26.89 1.28 -23.50
CA ALA A 30 27.41 2.63 -23.56
C ALA A 30 28.41 2.86 -22.39
N PRO A 31 29.61 3.40 -22.65
CA PRO A 31 30.61 3.59 -21.60
C PRO A 31 30.04 4.44 -20.46
N GLY A 32 30.15 3.95 -19.22
CA GLY A 32 29.76 4.69 -18.02
C GLY A 32 28.30 4.54 -17.59
N VAL A 33 27.46 3.76 -18.28
CA VAL A 33 26.09 3.47 -17.85
C VAL A 33 26.03 2.08 -17.21
N ASP A 34 25.74 2.02 -15.91
CA ASP A 34 25.40 0.75 -15.27
C ASP A 34 24.02 0.30 -15.72
N LEU A 35 23.99 -0.64 -16.67
CA LEU A 35 22.76 -1.22 -17.22
C LEU A 35 21.84 -1.77 -16.12
N LYS A 36 22.40 -2.28 -15.01
CA LYS A 36 21.59 -2.80 -13.90
C LYS A 36 20.79 -1.70 -13.22
N VAL A 37 21.39 -0.53 -13.03
CA VAL A 37 20.72 0.64 -12.45
C VAL A 37 19.57 1.10 -13.34
N VAL A 38 19.81 1.18 -14.66
CA VAL A 38 18.79 1.59 -15.64
C VAL A 38 17.62 0.59 -15.67
N LEU A 39 17.92 -0.71 -15.74
CA LEU A 39 16.88 -1.75 -15.76
C LEU A 39 16.09 -1.80 -14.45
N ARG A 40 16.75 -1.58 -13.31
CA ARG A 40 16.08 -1.51 -12.01
C ARG A 40 15.11 -0.34 -11.98
N GLN A 41 15.55 0.86 -12.37
CA GLN A 41 14.70 2.05 -12.39
C GLN A 41 13.49 1.85 -13.31
N ARG A 42 13.72 1.36 -14.53
CA ARG A 42 12.64 1.08 -15.49
C ARG A 42 11.61 0.08 -14.95
N THR A 43 12.07 -0.94 -14.22
CA THR A 43 11.19 -1.91 -13.57
C THR A 43 10.34 -1.25 -12.49
N ILE A 44 10.93 -0.37 -11.68
CA ILE A 44 10.21 0.39 -10.65
C ILE A 44 9.17 1.32 -11.27
N ASP A 45 9.50 1.98 -12.37
CA ASP A 45 8.57 2.87 -13.07
C ASP A 45 7.36 2.09 -13.61
N MET A 46 7.59 0.94 -14.24
CA MET A 46 6.50 0.05 -14.67
C MET A 46 5.63 -0.41 -13.51
N TRP A 47 6.25 -0.82 -12.39
CA TRP A 47 5.50 -1.20 -11.20
C TRP A 47 4.73 -0.03 -10.61
N GLN A 48 5.25 1.20 -10.68
CA GLN A 48 4.54 2.39 -10.22
C GLN A 48 3.33 2.70 -11.11
N GLU A 49 3.43 2.52 -12.42
CA GLU A 49 2.30 2.67 -13.35
C GLU A 49 1.18 1.68 -13.04
N GLU A 50 1.50 0.38 -12.95
CA GLU A 50 0.56 -0.66 -12.57
C GLU A 50 -0.01 -0.41 -11.17
N TRP A 51 0.85 -0.03 -10.23
CA TRP A 51 0.45 0.26 -8.86
C TRP A 51 -0.52 1.43 -8.82
N SER A 52 -0.32 2.48 -9.61
CA SER A 52 -1.19 3.67 -9.63
C SER A 52 -2.51 3.41 -10.34
N ALA A 53 -2.52 2.53 -11.35
CA ALA A 53 -3.74 2.17 -12.09
C ALA A 53 -4.63 1.13 -11.38
N SER A 54 -4.07 0.35 -10.45
CA SER A 54 -4.80 -0.74 -9.79
C SER A 54 -6.05 -0.28 -9.01
N HIS A 55 -7.09 -1.11 -8.96
CA HIS A 55 -8.30 -0.87 -8.17
C HIS A 55 -8.34 -1.68 -6.85
N THR A 56 -7.58 -2.77 -6.75
CA THR A 56 -7.61 -3.69 -5.60
C THR A 56 -6.71 -3.24 -4.44
N GLY A 57 -5.79 -2.31 -4.70
CA GLY A 57 -4.85 -1.78 -3.70
C GLY A 57 -5.16 -0.38 -3.18
N LYS A 58 -6.37 0.16 -3.42
CA LYS A 58 -6.72 1.56 -3.12
C LYS A 58 -6.41 1.95 -1.66
N THR A 59 -6.81 1.13 -0.69
CA THR A 59 -6.56 1.37 0.74
C THR A 59 -5.07 1.34 1.06
N THR A 60 -4.35 0.31 0.62
CA THR A 60 -2.90 0.19 0.84
C THR A 60 -2.13 1.36 0.24
N ARG A 61 -2.58 1.89 -0.92
CA ARG A 61 -1.94 3.02 -1.60
C ARG A 61 -1.99 4.32 -0.80
N LEU A 62 -2.95 4.48 0.10
CA LEU A 62 -3.01 5.64 1.00
C LEU A 62 -1.78 5.69 1.93
N PHE A 63 -1.24 4.52 2.30
CA PHE A 63 -0.06 4.40 3.15
C PHE A 63 1.24 4.27 2.34
N LEU A 64 1.16 3.61 1.18
CA LEU A 64 2.30 3.25 0.35
C LEU A 64 2.06 3.69 -1.10
N PRO A 65 2.03 5.00 -1.40
CA PRO A 65 1.72 5.49 -2.73
C PRO A 65 2.85 5.24 -3.74
N ARG A 66 4.10 5.15 -3.26
CA ARG A 66 5.30 4.99 -4.08
C ARG A 66 5.92 3.61 -3.90
N VAL A 67 6.12 2.91 -5.02
CA VAL A 67 6.80 1.61 -5.07
C VAL A 67 8.23 1.71 -4.54
N GLN A 68 8.95 2.77 -4.93
CA GLN A 68 10.31 3.00 -4.45
C GLN A 68 10.38 3.07 -2.92
N THR A 69 9.50 3.86 -2.29
CA THR A 69 9.41 3.97 -0.83
C THR A 69 9.13 2.60 -0.20
N ARG A 70 8.21 1.81 -0.76
CA ARG A 70 7.96 0.44 -0.28
C ARG A 70 9.20 -0.46 -0.34
N LEU A 71 10.03 -0.35 -1.38
CA LEU A 71 11.24 -1.17 -1.53
C LEU A 71 12.35 -0.80 -0.55
N GLU A 72 12.38 0.46 -0.09
CA GLU A 72 13.37 0.97 0.87
C GLU A 72 12.96 0.71 2.33
N LEU A 73 11.68 0.45 2.59
CA LEU A 73 11.18 0.20 3.93
C LEU A 73 11.53 -1.20 4.44
N ASP A 74 12.21 -1.24 5.58
CA ASP A 74 12.28 -2.43 6.43
C ASP A 74 10.97 -2.57 7.21
N LEU A 75 10.00 -3.23 6.58
CA LEU A 75 8.66 -3.38 7.11
C LEU A 75 8.57 -4.68 7.93
N PRO A 76 8.40 -4.62 9.27
CA PRO A 76 8.16 -5.79 10.09
C PRO A 76 6.72 -6.30 9.88
N LEU A 77 6.46 -6.90 8.72
CA LEU A 77 5.15 -7.40 8.33
C LEU A 77 4.63 -8.39 9.37
N ASN A 78 3.57 -7.99 10.06
CA ASN A 78 2.80 -8.85 10.93
C ASN A 78 1.33 -8.77 10.57
N ARG A 79 0.54 -9.71 11.10
CA ARG A 79 -0.89 -9.84 10.81
C ARG A 79 -1.67 -8.53 11.04
N LEU A 80 -1.36 -7.77 12.09
CA LEU A 80 -2.09 -6.55 12.44
C LEU A 80 -1.76 -5.40 11.48
N ILE A 81 -0.49 -5.23 11.14
CA ILE A 81 -0.05 -4.21 10.18
C ILE A 81 -0.67 -4.50 8.81
N THR A 82 -0.55 -5.75 8.33
CA THR A 82 -1.13 -6.16 7.05
C THR A 82 -2.63 -5.88 7.02
N ARG A 83 -3.37 -6.26 8.07
CA ARG A 83 -4.81 -6.01 8.17
C ARG A 83 -5.15 -4.53 8.10
N THR A 84 -4.36 -3.68 8.74
CA THR A 84 -4.56 -2.22 8.71
C THR A 84 -4.36 -1.68 7.31
N LEU A 85 -3.23 -2.01 6.68
CA LEU A 85 -2.89 -1.54 5.35
C LEU A 85 -3.90 -1.98 4.28
N THR A 86 -4.40 -3.22 4.39
CA THR A 86 -5.32 -3.79 3.40
C THR A 86 -6.79 -3.58 3.75
N GLY A 87 -7.12 -2.97 4.90
CA GLY A 87 -8.50 -2.83 5.37
C GLY A 87 -9.22 -4.13 5.65
N HIS A 88 -8.51 -5.09 6.26
CA HIS A 88 -9.02 -6.40 6.66
C HIS A 88 -9.19 -6.51 8.19
N PHE A 89 -9.84 -5.53 8.81
CA PHE A 89 -10.17 -5.66 10.23
C PHE A 89 -11.28 -6.69 10.41
N GLN A 90 -11.18 -7.46 11.48
CA GLN A 90 -12.07 -8.59 11.72
C GLN A 90 -13.50 -8.15 12.08
N ASP A 91 -13.62 -6.96 12.64
CA ASP A 91 -14.86 -6.33 13.10
C ASP A 91 -15.24 -5.12 12.24
N CYS A 92 -14.70 -5.00 11.01
CA CYS A 92 -14.96 -3.90 10.09
C CYS A 92 -16.15 -4.19 9.17
N GLY A 93 -17.16 -3.34 9.23
CA GLY A 93 -18.40 -3.48 8.47
C GLY A 93 -18.18 -3.59 6.96
N ASP A 94 -17.35 -2.71 6.35
CA ASP A 94 -17.07 -2.76 4.91
C ASP A 94 -16.39 -4.09 4.51
N TYR A 95 -15.42 -4.55 5.32
CA TYR A 95 -14.74 -5.82 5.07
C TYR A 95 -15.68 -7.03 5.21
N ARG A 96 -16.45 -7.09 6.30
CA ARG A 96 -17.42 -8.17 6.57
C ARG A 96 -18.47 -8.25 5.46
N LYS A 97 -19.01 -7.11 5.02
CA LYS A 97 -19.96 -7.06 3.91
C LYS A 97 -19.35 -7.48 2.58
N ARG A 98 -18.21 -6.90 2.18
CA ARG A 98 -17.60 -7.12 0.85
C ARG A 98 -16.96 -8.49 0.70
N ILE A 99 -16.31 -9.00 1.74
CA ILE A 99 -15.46 -10.20 1.65
C ILE A 99 -16.11 -11.41 2.32
N LEU A 100 -16.73 -11.24 3.49
CA LEU A 100 -17.37 -12.35 4.20
C LEU A 100 -18.83 -12.56 3.75
N THR A 101 -19.39 -11.65 2.96
CA THR A 101 -20.76 -11.72 2.42
C THR A 101 -21.80 -11.99 3.52
N LEU A 102 -21.61 -11.38 4.69
CA LEU A 102 -22.52 -11.55 5.82
C LEU A 102 -23.84 -10.84 5.49
N VAL A 103 -24.89 -11.65 5.32
CA VAL A 103 -26.25 -11.18 5.01
C VAL A 103 -26.76 -10.32 6.17
N GLY A 104 -27.21 -9.11 5.86
CA GLY A 104 -27.74 -8.17 6.85
C GLY A 104 -26.76 -7.08 7.31
N GLU A 105 -25.49 -7.14 6.92
CA GLU A 105 -24.56 -6.03 7.17
C GLU A 105 -24.68 -4.93 6.11
N ASP A 106 -24.94 -3.70 6.56
CA ASP A 106 -24.98 -2.50 5.73
C ASP A 106 -23.57 -1.96 5.40
N GLY A 107 -22.55 -2.43 6.13
CA GLY A 107 -21.16 -2.02 6.00
C GLY A 107 -20.83 -0.74 6.77
N LEU A 108 -21.75 -0.27 7.61
CA LEU A 108 -21.63 0.97 8.35
C LEU A 108 -21.03 0.73 9.74
N CYS A 109 -20.45 1.78 10.29
CA CYS A 109 -19.89 1.80 11.63
C CYS A 109 -21.03 1.86 12.63
N GLU A 110 -21.11 0.88 13.52
CA GLU A 110 -22.16 0.78 14.55
C GLU A 110 -22.23 2.02 15.48
N HIS A 111 -21.14 2.79 15.59
CA HIS A 111 -21.10 3.98 16.46
C HIS A 111 -21.53 5.29 15.79
N CYS A 112 -21.36 5.43 14.48
CA CYS A 112 -21.57 6.72 13.80
C CYS A 112 -22.29 6.64 12.46
N GLY A 113 -22.61 5.44 11.97
CA GLY A 113 -23.36 5.23 10.73
C GLY A 113 -22.62 5.56 9.44
N VAL A 114 -21.33 5.90 9.49
CA VAL A 114 -20.47 6.11 8.31
C VAL A 114 -19.94 4.77 7.81
N LEU A 115 -19.55 4.65 6.55
CA LEU A 115 -18.86 3.45 6.03
C LEU A 115 -17.70 3.06 6.95
N ASP A 116 -17.74 1.84 7.49
CA ASP A 116 -16.73 1.36 8.41
C ASP A 116 -15.54 0.82 7.62
N ASP A 117 -14.60 1.70 7.26
CA ASP A 117 -13.35 1.35 6.58
C ASP A 117 -12.12 1.81 7.39
N THR A 118 -10.92 1.49 6.87
CA THR A 118 -9.65 1.91 7.49
C THR A 118 -9.50 3.41 7.64
N VAL A 119 -9.90 4.16 6.62
CA VAL A 119 -9.72 5.61 6.62
C VAL A 119 -10.63 6.21 7.67
N HIS A 120 -11.88 5.78 7.72
CA HIS A 120 -12.84 6.18 8.73
C HIS A 120 -12.30 5.92 10.14
N ARG A 121 -11.85 4.70 10.45
CA ARG A 121 -11.33 4.36 11.78
C ARG A 121 -10.13 5.19 12.19
N ILE A 122 -9.18 5.41 11.27
CA ILE A 122 -7.93 6.12 11.57
C ILE A 122 -8.13 7.63 11.61
N GLN A 123 -9.03 8.19 10.79
CA GLN A 123 -9.15 9.65 10.63
C GLN A 123 -10.32 10.27 11.38
N THR A 124 -11.50 9.63 11.38
CA THR A 124 -12.76 10.34 11.69
C THR A 124 -13.67 9.64 12.68
N CYS A 125 -13.46 8.35 12.96
CA CYS A 125 -14.35 7.61 13.85
C CYS A 125 -14.27 8.14 15.29
N PRO A 126 -15.39 8.58 15.90
CA PRO A 126 -15.41 9.04 17.29
C PRO A 126 -15.02 7.93 18.27
N ARG A 127 -15.39 6.68 17.97
CA ARG A 127 -15.03 5.50 18.80
C ARG A 127 -13.52 5.34 18.97
N TYR A 128 -12.73 5.78 17.99
CA TYR A 128 -11.27 5.65 17.97
C TYR A 128 -10.56 6.99 18.25
N GLU A 129 -11.26 8.01 18.74
CA GLU A 129 -10.69 9.34 18.96
C GLU A 129 -9.52 9.34 19.94
N GLU A 130 -9.65 8.69 21.09
CA GLU A 130 -8.57 8.59 22.08
C GLU A 130 -7.33 7.90 21.49
N LYS A 131 -7.50 6.73 20.86
CA LYS A 131 -6.43 6.01 20.16
C LYS A 131 -5.78 6.85 19.06
N ARG A 132 -6.56 7.62 18.31
CA ARG A 132 -6.07 8.52 17.26
C ARG A 132 -5.22 9.63 17.87
N ASN A 133 -5.71 10.27 18.93
CA ASN A 133 -4.98 11.33 19.62
C ASN A 133 -3.65 10.82 20.20
N ASP A 134 -3.65 9.64 20.82
CA ASP A 134 -2.43 8.98 21.31
C ASP A 134 -1.43 8.71 20.18
N ALA A 135 -1.92 8.20 19.04
CA ALA A 135 -1.09 7.96 17.86
C ALA A 135 -0.52 9.27 17.30
N MET A 136 -1.31 10.34 17.25
CA MET A 136 -0.85 11.65 16.80
C MET A 136 0.25 12.20 17.71
N LEU A 137 0.08 12.14 19.03
CA LEU A 137 1.10 12.55 20.00
C LEU A 137 2.40 11.76 19.82
N ALA A 138 2.31 10.44 19.67
CA ALA A 138 3.47 9.57 19.48
C ALA A 138 4.19 9.81 18.13
N LEU A 139 3.48 10.31 17.13
CA LEU A 139 4.05 10.72 15.83
C LEU A 139 4.54 12.18 15.81
N GLY A 140 4.37 12.94 16.91
CA GLY A 140 4.71 14.36 16.97
C GLY A 140 3.75 15.25 16.15
N LEU A 141 2.53 14.78 15.91
CA LEU A 141 1.47 15.50 15.20
C LEU A 141 0.57 16.28 16.19
N THR A 142 -0.11 17.29 15.67
CA THR A 142 -1.09 18.06 16.45
C THR A 142 -2.38 17.27 16.63
N VAL A 143 -2.81 17.06 17.86
CA VAL A 143 -4.07 16.37 18.20
C VAL A 143 -5.27 17.05 17.54
N GLY A 144 -6.21 16.24 17.02
CA GLY A 144 -7.43 16.72 16.35
C GLY A 144 -7.24 17.12 14.89
N GLY A 145 -6.02 17.05 14.35
CA GLY A 145 -5.75 17.17 12.92
C GLY A 145 -5.94 15.86 12.15
N GLU A 146 -5.45 15.82 10.92
CA GLU A 146 -5.44 14.63 10.06
C GLU A 146 -4.09 13.89 10.18
N ILE A 147 -4.13 12.56 10.19
CA ILE A 147 -2.90 11.76 10.11
C ILE A 147 -2.48 11.67 8.63
N PRO A 148 -1.30 12.16 8.23
CA PRO A 148 -0.89 12.10 6.83
C PRO A 148 -0.43 10.67 6.49
N LEU A 149 -1.36 9.82 6.06
CA LEU A 149 -1.15 8.36 5.90
C LEU A 149 0.04 8.03 5.00
N ASP A 150 0.32 8.87 4.00
CA ASP A 150 1.41 8.73 3.03
C ASP A 150 2.78 9.19 3.54
N GLN A 151 2.80 9.95 4.64
CA GLN A 151 4.00 10.53 5.25
C GLN A 151 4.26 10.00 6.66
N ILE A 152 3.43 9.07 7.15
CA ILE A 152 3.71 8.40 8.42
C ILE A 152 5.14 7.85 8.34
N PRO A 153 6.06 8.23 9.24
CA PRO A 153 7.39 7.65 9.24
C PRO A 153 7.21 6.20 9.63
N LEU A 154 7.24 5.31 8.64
CA LEU A 154 6.94 3.89 8.73
C LEU A 154 8.07 3.13 9.46
N ASN A 155 8.30 3.54 10.70
CA ASN A 155 9.24 3.01 11.68
C ASN A 155 8.50 2.13 12.70
N GLY A 156 9.24 1.47 13.59
CA GLY A 156 8.65 0.52 14.55
C GLY A 156 7.55 1.13 15.45
N VAL A 157 7.64 2.42 15.77
CA VAL A 157 6.65 3.11 16.61
C VAL A 157 5.36 3.35 15.83
N ALA A 158 5.46 3.94 14.64
CA ALA A 158 4.30 4.19 13.77
C ALA A 158 3.55 2.89 13.42
N TRP A 159 4.28 1.82 13.15
CA TRP A 159 3.68 0.52 12.83
C TRP A 159 2.94 -0.11 13.99
N LYS A 160 3.48 0.03 15.21
CA LYS A 160 2.81 -0.43 16.42
C LYS A 160 1.50 0.32 16.62
N LEU A 161 1.48 1.63 16.37
CA LEU A 161 0.28 2.46 16.47
C LEU A 161 -0.77 2.09 15.42
N LEU A 162 -0.38 1.91 14.16
CA LEU A 162 -1.28 1.46 13.10
C LEU A 162 -1.88 0.08 13.41
N ALA A 163 -1.07 -0.84 13.92
CA ALA A 163 -1.53 -2.17 14.34
C ALA A 163 -2.60 -2.13 15.44
N GLU A 164 -2.60 -1.10 16.31
CA GLU A 164 -3.58 -0.95 17.39
C GLU A 164 -4.98 -0.59 16.89
N PHE A 165 -5.12 0.00 15.70
CA PHE A 165 -6.44 0.21 15.06
C PHE A 165 -7.04 -1.09 14.53
N SER A 166 -6.21 -2.12 14.29
CA SER A 166 -6.69 -3.44 13.89
C SER A 166 -7.21 -4.27 15.07
N ARG A 167 -6.94 -3.86 16.31
CA ARG A 167 -7.46 -4.54 17.48
C ARG A 167 -8.88 -4.03 17.77
N PRO A 168 -9.85 -4.93 18.00
CA PRO A 168 -11.14 -4.51 18.51
C PRO A 168 -10.95 -3.70 19.80
N LEU A 169 -11.65 -2.58 19.90
CA LEU A 169 -11.84 -1.93 21.20
C LEU A 169 -12.66 -2.87 22.08
N ALA A 170 -12.25 -3.05 23.34
CA ALA A 170 -13.04 -3.81 24.30
C ALA A 170 -14.49 -3.28 24.28
N SER A 171 -15.47 -4.19 24.28
CA SER A 171 -16.86 -3.78 24.48
C SER A 171 -16.93 -3.12 25.86
N HIS A 172 -17.33 -1.86 25.89
CA HIS A 172 -17.94 -1.34 27.10
C HIS A 172 -19.34 -1.93 27.13
N ASP A 173 -19.50 -2.93 27.98
CA ASP A 173 -20.80 -3.49 28.36
C ASP A 173 -21.72 -2.41 28.96
#